data_AF-A0A1S8C5S1-F1
#
_entry.id   AF-A0A1S8C5S1-F1
#
_cell.length_a   1.000
_cell.length_b   1.000
_cell.length_c   1.000
_cell.angle_alpha   90.00
_cell.angle_beta   90.00
_cell.angle_gamma   90.00
#
_symmetry.space_group_name_H-M   'P 1'
#
loop_
_entity.id
_entity.type
_entity.pdbx_description
1 polymer ?
#
loop_
_entity_poly.entity_id
_entity_poly.type
_entity_poly.pdbx_seq_one_letter_code
_entity_poly.pdbx_strand_id
1 'polypeptide(L)'
;MAVLGVDGWRGKWVGALLTGRAVELVVLDDAAAVLAVPDVEVVAIDMPIGLSEDGVRACDVAARKLLGAAGSSVFPTPVRGVLATDDYAEARAISRAATDP
;
A
#
# COMPACT_ATOMS: atom_id res chain seq x y z
N MET A 1 -20.11 9.44 12.95
CA MET A 1 -19.17 9.35 11.82
C MET A 1 -18.14 8.29 12.17
N ALA A 2 -18.10 7.22 11.37
CA ALA A 2 -17.11 6.17 11.52
C ALA A 2 -16.06 6.27 10.42
N VAL A 3 -14.81 5.95 10.77
CA VAL A 3 -13.66 5.90 9.85
C VAL A 3 -13.01 4.53 9.98
N LEU A 4 -12.65 3.92 8.86
CA LEU A 4 -11.99 2.62 8.81
C LEU A 4 -10.58 2.78 8.28
N GLY A 5 -9.57 2.65 9.15
CA GLY A 5 -8.19 2.50 8.71
C GLY A 5 -7.88 1.05 8.39
N VAL A 6 -7.29 0.76 7.23
CA VAL A 6 -6.98 -0.62 6.80
C VAL A 6 -5.53 -0.80 6.39
N ASP A 7 -5.02 -2.02 6.60
CA ASP A 7 -3.71 -2.47 6.13
C ASP A 7 -3.75 -3.97 5.77
N GLY A 8 -2.82 -4.40 4.91
CA GLY A 8 -2.69 -5.78 4.49
C GLY A 8 -2.21 -6.69 5.62
N TRP A 9 -2.90 -7.81 5.84
CA TRP A 9 -2.56 -8.78 6.87
C TRP A 9 -2.73 -10.22 6.39
N ARG A 10 -1.61 -10.91 6.12
CA ARG A 10 -1.55 -12.35 5.81
C ARG A 10 -2.51 -12.80 4.68
N GLY A 11 -2.55 -12.06 3.58
CA GLY A 11 -3.45 -12.35 2.44
C GLY A 11 -4.90 -11.92 2.66
N LYS A 12 -5.17 -11.20 3.76
CA LYS A 12 -6.42 -10.53 4.11
C LYS A 12 -6.15 -9.06 4.41
N TRP A 13 -7.15 -8.36 4.92
CA TRP A 13 -7.07 -7.02 5.47
C TRP A 13 -7.38 -7.01 6.96
N VAL A 14 -6.71 -6.16 7.70
CA VAL A 14 -7.10 -5.77 9.06
C VAL A 14 -7.62 -4.35 9.01
N GLY A 15 -8.72 -4.09 9.72
CA GLY A 15 -9.34 -2.78 9.82
C GLY A 15 -9.43 -2.31 11.27
N ALA A 16 -9.17 -1.03 11.51
CA ALA A 16 -9.46 -0.32 12.75
C ALA A 16 -10.66 0.60 12.51
N LEU A 17 -11.85 0.16 12.92
CA LEU A 17 -13.09 0.92 12.83
C LEU A 17 -13.20 1.87 14.02
N LEU A 18 -12.99 3.15 13.77
CA LEU A 18 -13.12 4.21 14.76
C LEU A 18 -14.55 4.75 14.75
N THR A 19 -15.27 4.59 15.87
CA THR A 19 -16.57 5.22 16.12
C THR A 19 -16.50 6.08 17.39
N GLY A 20 -16.47 7.41 17.21
CA GLY A 20 -16.27 8.35 18.32
C GLY A 20 -14.88 8.20 18.94
N ARG A 21 -14.79 7.51 20.09
CA ARG A 21 -13.52 7.17 20.76
C ARG A 21 -13.28 5.67 20.88
N ALA A 22 -14.21 4.85 20.41
CA ALA A 22 -14.08 3.40 20.42
C ALA A 22 -13.42 2.94 19.13
N VAL A 23 -12.50 1.98 19.25
CA VAL A 23 -11.85 1.31 18.12
C VAL A 23 -12.20 -0.17 18.19
N GLU A 24 -12.78 -0.68 17.11
CA GLU A 24 -12.99 -2.11 16.90
C GLU A 24 -12.00 -2.61 15.83
N LEU A 25 -11.37 -3.75 16.10
CA LEU A 25 -10.50 -4.40 15.12
C LEU A 25 -11.29 -5.47 14.37
N VAL A 26 -11.29 -5.36 13.05
CA VAL A 26 -11.99 -6.30 12.15
C VAL A 26 -10.99 -6.96 11.20
N VAL A 27 -11.28 -8.19 10.82
CA VAL A 27 -10.54 -8.91 9.77
C VAL A 27 -11.46 -9.03 8.58
N LEU A 28 -10.96 -8.67 7.40
CA LEU A 28 -11.73 -8.56 6.16
C LEU A 28 -11.01 -9.36 5.08
N ASP A 29 -11.73 -10.13 4.28
CA ASP A 29 -11.10 -11.10 3.37
C ASP A 29 -10.35 -10.44 2.20
N ASP A 30 -10.91 -9.37 1.64
CA ASP A 30 -10.35 -8.67 0.48
C ASP A 30 -10.76 -7.18 0.46
N ALA A 31 -10.34 -6.45 -0.57
CA ALA A 31 -10.66 -5.04 -0.73
C ALA A 31 -12.17 -4.79 -0.94
N ALA A 32 -12.93 -5.74 -1.50
CA ALA A 32 -14.37 -5.60 -1.65
C ALA A 32 -15.07 -5.71 -0.28
N ALA A 33 -14.60 -6.62 0.59
CA ALA A 33 -15.06 -6.72 1.97
C ALA A 33 -14.77 -5.44 2.77
N VAL A 34 -13.64 -4.77 2.53
CA VAL A 34 -13.36 -3.44 3.10
C VAL A 34 -14.40 -2.41 2.69
N LEU A 35 -14.75 -2.34 1.40
CA LEU A 35 -15.74 -1.38 0.89
C LEU A 35 -17.18 -1.71 1.32
N ALA A 36 -17.44 -2.96 1.71
CA ALA A 36 -18.76 -3.41 2.15
C ALA A 36 -19.06 -3.12 3.62
N VAL A 37 -18.11 -2.59 4.41
CA VAL A 37 -18.34 -2.23 5.82
C VAL A 37 -19.36 -1.07 5.88
N PRO A 38 -20.53 -1.27 6.53
CA PRO A 38 -21.59 -0.27 6.53
C PRO A 38 -21.22 0.93 7.43
N ASP A 39 -21.88 2.05 7.17
CA ASP A 39 -21.84 3.27 8.00
C ASP A 39 -20.43 3.88 8.21
N VAL A 40 -19.48 3.55 7.33
CA VAL A 40 -18.15 4.14 7.25
C VAL A 40 -18.16 5.30 6.26
N GLU A 41 -17.74 6.47 6.71
CA GLU A 41 -17.68 7.67 5.86
C GLU A 41 -16.35 7.77 5.09
N VAL A 42 -15.27 7.28 5.70
CA VAL A 42 -13.93 7.29 5.09
C VAL A 42 -13.23 5.96 5.35
N VAL A 43 -12.68 5.38 4.28
CA VAL A 43 -11.70 4.29 4.36
C VAL A 43 -10.33 4.90 4.09
N ALA A 44 -9.40 4.72 5.04
CA ALA A 44 -8.01 5.16 4.94
C ALA A 44 -7.10 3.95 4.74
N ILE A 45 -6.23 4.01 3.73
CA ILE A 45 -5.29 2.94 3.36
C ILE A 45 -3.91 3.56 3.15
N ASP A 46 -2.88 2.95 3.72
CA ASP A 46 -1.50 3.33 3.41
C ASP A 46 -1.11 2.73 2.04
N MET A 47 -0.93 3.61 1.05
CA MET A 47 -0.60 3.23 -0.31
C MET A 47 0.35 4.27 -0.91
N PRO A 48 1.34 3.87 -1.72
CA PRO A 48 2.16 4.81 -2.44
C PRO A 48 1.33 5.74 -3.33
N ILE A 49 1.59 7.05 -3.24
CA ILE A 49 0.99 8.04 -4.13
C ILE A 49 1.95 8.32 -5.29
N GLY A 50 1.48 8.07 -6.51
CA GLY A 50 2.24 8.19 -7.74
C GLY A 50 3.09 6.96 -8.02
N LEU A 51 2.84 6.31 -9.16
CA LEU A 51 3.65 5.21 -9.68
C LEU A 51 4.44 5.73 -10.88
N SER A 52 5.73 5.37 -10.93
CA SER A 52 6.61 5.67 -12.06
C SER A 52 6.27 4.80 -13.26
N GLU A 53 6.45 5.28 -14.48
CA GLU A 53 6.19 4.48 -15.69
C GLU A 53 7.35 3.53 -16.03
N ASP A 54 8.60 3.98 -15.85
CA ASP A 54 9.76 3.37 -16.49
C ASP A 54 11.00 3.20 -15.57
N GLY A 55 10.85 3.38 -14.25
CA GLY A 55 11.95 3.10 -13.33
C GLY A 55 11.74 3.57 -11.89
N VAL A 56 12.83 3.60 -11.12
CA VAL A 56 12.78 4.04 -9.71
C VAL A 56 12.33 5.49 -9.59
N ARG A 57 11.54 5.79 -8.55
CA ARG A 57 11.12 7.17 -8.27
C ARG A 57 12.30 7.99 -7.77
N ALA A 58 12.54 9.15 -8.38
CA ALA A 58 13.59 10.07 -7.96
C ALA A 58 13.44 10.53 -6.49
N CYS A 59 12.20 10.67 -6.00
CA CYS A 59 11.96 11.01 -4.60
C CYS A 59 12.41 9.90 -3.63
N ASP A 60 12.24 8.63 -3.98
CA ASP A 60 12.65 7.50 -3.14
C ASP A 60 14.18 7.45 -3.05
N VAL A 61 14.86 7.67 -4.19
CA VAL A 61 16.33 7.76 -4.25
C VAL A 61 16.84 8.93 -3.40
N ALA A 62 16.24 10.11 -3.53
CA ALA A 62 16.62 11.29 -2.79
C ALA A 62 16.38 11.11 -1.28
N ALA A 63 15.22 10.57 -0.88
CA ALA A 63 14.88 10.27 0.50
C ALA A 63 15.86 9.27 1.12
N ARG A 64 16.18 8.18 0.41
CA ARG A 64 17.15 7.19 0.88
C ARG A 64 18.52 7.80 1.12
N LYS A 65 19.01 8.66 0.20
CA LYS A 65 20.27 9.38 0.37
C LYS A 65 20.25 10.31 1.58
N LEU A 66 19.16 11.04 1.79
CA LEU A 66 19.00 11.97 2.90
C LEU A 66 18.99 11.26 4.26
N LEU A 67 18.36 10.09 4.35
CA LEU A 67 18.22 9.32 5.59
C LEU A 67 19.51 8.56 6.01
N GLY A 68 20.49 8.42 5.11
CA GLY A 68 21.78 7.79 5.42
C GLY A 68 21.63 6.37 6.00
N ALA A 69 22.01 6.19 7.27
CA ALA A 69 21.89 4.91 7.96
C ALA A 69 20.44 4.40 8.07
N ALA A 70 19.45 5.29 8.03
CA ALA A 70 18.03 4.95 8.01
C ALA A 70 17.47 4.79 6.57
N GLY A 71 18.32 4.80 5.55
CA GLY A 71 17.91 4.69 4.14
C GLY A 71 17.27 3.35 3.77
N SER A 72 17.46 2.30 4.59
CA SER A 72 16.76 1.02 4.45
C SER A 72 15.25 1.11 4.77
N SER A 73 14.83 2.14 5.50
CA SER A 73 13.42 2.40 5.81
C SER A 73 12.64 3.04 4.66
N VAL A 74 13.32 3.39 3.56
CA VAL A 74 12.64 3.79 2.31
C VAL A 74 12.32 2.53 1.53
N PHE A 75 11.04 2.19 1.47
CA PHE A 75 10.52 1.10 0.65
C PHE A 75 10.24 1.64 -0.76
N PRO A 76 10.97 1.19 -1.80
CA PRO A 76 10.75 1.67 -3.16
C PRO A 76 9.34 1.32 -3.64
N THR A 77 8.68 2.31 -4.24
CA THR A 77 7.36 2.10 -4.87
C THR A 77 7.54 1.29 -6.17
N PRO A 78 6.68 0.29 -6.48
CA PRO A 78 6.72 -0.40 -7.76
C PRO A 78 6.37 0.53 -8.94
N VAL A 79 6.74 0.12 -10.16
CA VAL A 79 6.35 0.83 -11.38
C VAL A 79 4.88 0.59 -11.73
N ARG A 80 4.26 1.49 -12.50
CA ARG A 80 2.86 1.40 -12.90
C ARG A 80 2.54 0.09 -13.63
N GLY A 81 3.49 -0.43 -14.40
CA GLY A 81 3.34 -1.67 -15.16
C GLY A 81 2.90 -2.88 -14.32
N VAL A 82 3.18 -2.91 -13.02
CA VAL A 82 2.74 -4.02 -12.15
C VAL A 82 1.23 -4.15 -12.04
N LEU A 83 0.49 -3.06 -12.31
CA LEU A 83 -0.99 -3.06 -12.25
C LEU A 83 -1.64 -3.76 -13.45
N ALA A 84 -0.86 -4.16 -14.46
CA ALA A 84 -1.36 -4.86 -15.64
C ALA A 84 -1.57 -6.37 -15.43
N THR A 85 -1.23 -6.90 -14.24
CA THR A 85 -1.34 -8.31 -13.89
C THR A 85 -1.86 -8.48 -12.47
N ASP A 86 -2.54 -9.60 -12.21
CA ASP A 86 -2.96 -10.07 -10.90
C ASP A 86 -2.04 -11.17 -10.33
N ASP A 87 -1.03 -11.61 -11.10
CA ASP A 87 -0.03 -12.57 -10.66
C ASP A 87 1.18 -11.88 -10.00
N TYR A 88 1.47 -12.27 -8.76
CA TYR A 88 2.58 -11.68 -8.00
C TYR A 88 3.94 -11.93 -8.65
N ALA A 89 4.16 -13.12 -9.23
CA ALA A 89 5.47 -13.46 -9.81
C ALA A 89 5.73 -12.63 -11.07
N GLU A 90 4.71 -12.44 -11.90
CA GLU A 90 4.73 -11.56 -13.07
C GLU A 90 4.91 -10.09 -12.66
N ALA A 91 4.12 -9.59 -11.72
CA ALA A 91 4.25 -8.23 -11.19
C ALA A 91 5.67 -7.95 -10.67
N ARG A 92 6.26 -8.92 -9.94
CA ARG A 92 7.63 -8.84 -9.47
C ARG A 92 8.64 -8.83 -10.62
N ALA A 93 8.44 -9.62 -11.67
CA ALA A 93 9.31 -9.63 -12.84
C ALA A 93 9.27 -8.29 -13.59
N ILE A 94 8.07 -7.72 -13.79
CA ILE A 94 7.87 -6.39 -14.38
C ILE A 94 8.60 -5.33 -13.56
N SER A 95 8.39 -5.31 -12.24
CA SER A 95 9.04 -4.33 -11.37
C SER A 95 10.56 -4.43 -11.47
N ARG A 96 11.13 -5.63 -11.34
CA ARG A 96 12.59 -5.82 -11.41
C ARG A 96 13.17 -5.44 -12.76
N ALA A 97 12.50 -5.78 -13.85
CA ALA A 97 12.98 -5.42 -15.19
C ALA A 97 13.08 -3.90 -15.39
N ALA A 98 12.26 -3.12 -14.70
CA ALA A 98 12.27 -1.66 -14.77
C ALA A 98 13.14 -0.98 -13.70
N THR A 99 13.43 -1.64 -12.56
CA THR A 99 14.05 -0.98 -11.40
C THR A 99 15.37 -1.58 -10.93
N ASP A 100 15.73 -2.79 -11.37
CA ASP A 100 17.03 -3.36 -11.02
C ASP A 100 18.15 -2.65 -11.83
N PRO A 101 19.28 -2.30 -11.19
CA PRO A 101 20.41 -1.66 -11.86
C PRO A 101 21.10 -2.53 -12.91
#